data_AF-A0A6B3FYU0-F1
#
_entry.id   AF-A0A6B3FYU0-F1
#
_cell.length_a   1.000
_cell.length_b   1.000
_cell.length_c   1.000
_cell.angle_alpha   90.00
_cell.angle_beta   90.00
_cell.angle_gamma   90.00
#
_symmetry.space_group_name_H-M   'P 1'
#
loop_
_entity.id
_entity.type
_entity.pdbx_description
1 polymer ?
#
loop_
_entity_poly.entity_id
_entity_poly.type
_entity_poly.pdbx_seq_one_letter_code
_entity_poly.pdbx_strand_id
1 'polypeptide(L)'
;HPPTVAYLRELTAQGASIRAADTLSERILVYDRRTALVPVDPSDTSRGALVTQQAGLVSNILALFEKIWAESTDLSTLIDTHASPSDVLSEMEQRVMEEMCRVAKDETGARNLDISVRTYRRHV
;
A
#
# COMPACT_ATOMS: atom_id res chain seq x y z
N HIS A 1 -13.31 18.15 3.08
CA HIS A 1 -13.43 19.27 2.11
C HIS A 1 -13.74 18.70 0.72
N PRO A 2 -14.85 19.09 0.05
CA PRO A 2 -15.33 18.39 -1.15
C PRO A 2 -14.36 18.40 -2.36
N PRO A 3 -13.68 19.52 -2.70
CA PRO A 3 -12.65 19.53 -3.74
C PRO A 3 -11.48 18.56 -3.48
N THR A 4 -11.05 18.43 -2.22
CA THR A 4 -9.94 17.54 -1.84
C THR A 4 -10.34 16.07 -2.05
N VAL A 5 -11.58 15.73 -1.70
CA VAL A 5 -12.12 14.37 -1.90
C VAL A 5 -12.19 14.02 -3.40
N ALA A 6 -12.68 14.93 -4.24
CA ALA A 6 -12.75 14.70 -5.68
C ALA A 6 -11.36 14.48 -6.29
N TYR A 7 -10.37 15.30 -5.88
CA TYR A 7 -9.00 15.16 -6.34
C TYR A 7 -8.36 13.83 -5.93
N LEU A 8 -8.54 13.39 -4.68
CA LEU A 8 -8.00 12.11 -4.22
C LEU A 8 -8.64 10.92 -4.95
N ARG A 9 -9.94 10.98 -5.25
CA ARG A 9 -10.63 9.96 -6.08
C ARG A 9 -10.06 9.88 -7.49
N GLU A 10 -9.77 11.01 -8.12
CA GLU A 10 -9.15 11.05 -9.45
C GLU A 10 -7.77 10.37 -9.44
N LEU A 11 -6.93 10.66 -8.43
CA LEU A 11 -5.63 10.02 -8.28
C LEU A 11 -5.76 8.51 -8.09
N THR A 12 -6.69 8.06 -7.25
CA THR A 12 -6.92 6.62 -7.04
C THR A 12 -7.42 5.94 -8.32
N ALA A 13 -8.29 6.57 -9.08
CA ALA A 13 -8.73 6.07 -10.39
C ALA A 13 -7.58 5.94 -11.41
N GLN A 14 -6.51 6.72 -11.24
CA GLN A 14 -5.28 6.63 -12.04
C GLN A 14 -4.26 5.62 -11.46
N GLY A 15 -4.61 4.86 -10.43
CA GLY A 15 -3.80 3.81 -9.83
C GLY A 15 -2.99 4.24 -8.60
N ALA A 16 -3.22 5.44 -8.05
CA ALA A 16 -2.59 5.83 -6.80
C ALA A 16 -3.22 5.10 -5.61
N SER A 17 -2.41 4.38 -4.84
CA SER A 17 -2.81 3.91 -3.52
C SER A 17 -2.70 5.06 -2.53
N ILE A 18 -3.79 5.32 -1.78
CA ILE A 18 -3.86 6.42 -0.82
C ILE A 18 -4.42 5.88 0.48
N ARG A 19 -3.74 6.18 1.59
CA ARG A 19 -4.17 5.83 2.94
C ARG A 19 -4.01 7.04 3.85
N ALA A 20 -4.79 7.11 4.91
CA ALA A 20 -4.71 8.16 5.92
C ALA A 20 -4.30 7.57 7.27
N ALA A 21 -3.40 8.26 7.95
CA ALA A 21 -3.01 7.97 9.34
C ALA A 21 -3.42 9.16 10.21
N ASP A 22 -3.86 8.89 11.44
CA ASP A 22 -4.31 9.93 12.38
C ASP A 22 -3.18 10.91 12.76
N THR A 23 -1.94 10.41 12.78
CA THR A 23 -0.76 11.22 13.06
C THR A 23 0.32 10.91 12.05
N LEU A 24 0.72 11.91 11.26
CA LEU A 24 1.87 11.83 10.37
C LEU A 24 2.92 12.83 10.85
N SER A 25 3.81 12.40 11.75
CA SER A 25 4.80 13.27 12.37
C SER A 25 5.93 13.67 11.42
N GLU A 26 6.19 12.89 10.37
CA GLU A 26 7.33 13.08 9.48
C GLU A 26 6.92 12.91 8.01
N ARG A 27 7.38 13.83 7.15
CA ARG A 27 7.19 13.71 5.70
C ARG A 27 8.30 12.85 5.11
N ILE A 28 7.95 11.69 4.58
CA ILE A 28 8.89 10.75 3.96
C ILE A 28 8.55 10.63 2.47
N LEU A 29 9.55 10.77 1.60
CA LEU A 29 9.42 10.44 0.18
C LEU A 29 10.51 9.44 -0.20
N VAL A 30 10.13 8.38 -0.92
CA VAL A 30 11.05 7.37 -1.42
C VAL A 30 10.79 7.16 -2.91
N TYR A 31 11.85 7.20 -3.71
CA TYR A 31 11.81 7.01 -5.16
C TYR A 31 12.62 5.76 -5.54
N ASP A 32 12.03 4.90 -6.37
CA ASP A 32 12.62 3.66 -6.92
C ASP A 32 13.26 2.72 -5.88
N ARG A 33 12.87 2.85 -4.59
CA ARG A 33 13.52 2.19 -3.45
C ARG A 33 15.05 2.45 -3.39
N ARG A 34 15.52 3.54 -3.99
CA ARG A 34 16.94 3.90 -4.13
C ARG A 34 17.29 5.30 -3.61
N THR A 35 16.32 6.20 -3.58
CA THR A 35 16.51 7.56 -3.10
C THR A 35 15.45 7.87 -2.05
N ALA A 36 15.86 8.37 -0.90
CA ALA A 36 14.96 8.85 0.13
C ALA A 36 15.16 10.35 0.37
N LEU A 37 14.06 11.06 0.59
CA LEU A 37 14.01 12.47 0.94
C LEU A 37 13.24 12.62 2.24
N VAL A 38 13.87 13.24 3.23
CA VAL A 38 13.26 13.56 4.53
C VAL A 38 13.58 15.01 4.89
N PRO A 39 12.69 15.75 5.57
CA PRO A 39 12.99 17.11 5.98
C PRO A 39 14.17 17.13 6.95
N VAL A 40 15.00 18.18 6.88
CA VAL A 40 16.07 18.40 7.87
C VAL A 40 15.47 18.68 9.26
N ASP A 41 14.29 19.32 9.26
CA ASP A 41 13.51 19.61 10.44
C ASP A 41 12.06 19.15 10.19
N PRO A 42 11.57 18.07 10.82
CA PRO A 42 10.20 17.58 10.62
C PRO A 42 9.12 18.60 10.98
N SER A 43 9.43 19.55 11.86
CA SER A 43 8.51 20.62 12.25
C SER A 43 8.49 21.81 11.29
N ASP A 44 9.54 21.95 10.47
CA ASP A 44 9.67 23.04 9.50
C ASP A 44 10.32 22.55 8.19
N THR A 45 9.48 22.06 7.28
CA THR A 45 9.92 21.59 5.95
C THR A 45 10.55 22.67 5.06
N SER A 46 10.42 23.95 5.41
CA SER A 46 11.04 25.05 4.63
C SER A 46 12.56 25.12 4.82
N ARG A 47 13.07 24.51 5.89
CA ARG A 47 14.51 24.46 6.21
C ARG A 47 15.31 23.55 5.27
N GLY A 48 14.64 22.87 4.37
CA GLY A 48 15.21 21.99 3.37
C GLY A 48 15.04 20.52 3.72
N ALA A 49 15.62 19.68 2.88
CA ALA A 49 15.49 18.23 2.97
C ALA A 49 16.84 17.55 2.78
N LEU A 50 17.03 16.45 3.51
CA LEU A 50 18.13 15.53 3.34
C LEU A 50 17.78 14.54 2.22
N VAL A 51 18.64 14.46 1.21
CA VAL A 51 18.58 13.45 0.15
C VAL A 51 19.61 12.37 0.46
N THR A 52 19.22 11.10 0.47
CA THR A 52 20.16 9.99 0.61
C THR A 52 19.90 8.89 -0.42
N GLN A 53 20.99 8.31 -0.91
CA GLN A 53 21.00 7.12 -1.77
C GLN A 53 21.77 5.96 -1.14
N GLN A 54 22.17 6.10 0.14
CA GLN A 54 22.86 5.02 0.84
C GLN A 54 21.87 3.90 1.14
N ALA A 55 22.14 2.70 0.61
CA ALA A 55 21.20 1.57 0.67
C ALA A 55 20.67 1.30 2.09
N GLY A 56 21.53 1.27 3.11
CA GLY A 56 21.11 1.04 4.49
C GLY A 56 20.15 2.12 5.03
N LEU A 57 20.40 3.39 4.72
CA LEU A 57 19.51 4.49 5.13
C LEU A 57 18.18 4.45 4.37
N VAL A 58 18.22 4.22 3.06
CA VAL A 58 17.02 4.12 2.23
C VAL A 58 16.15 2.94 2.68
N SER A 59 16.75 1.77 2.94
CA SER A 59 16.02 0.60 3.45
C SER A 59 15.37 0.86 4.81
N ASN A 60 16.05 1.56 5.73
CA ASN A 60 15.48 1.89 7.03
C ASN A 60 14.33 2.90 6.93
N ILE A 61 14.49 3.95 6.12
CA ILE A 61 13.43 4.95 5.90
C ILE A 61 12.22 4.29 5.23
N LEU A 62 12.45 3.42 4.26
CA LEU A 62 11.39 2.66 3.60
C LEU A 62 10.69 1.71 4.58
N ALA A 63 11.42 1.04 5.47
CA ALA A 63 10.81 0.19 6.50
C ALA A 63 9.92 1.01 7.47
N LEU A 64 10.34 2.23 7.82
CA LEU A 64 9.51 3.16 8.60
C LEU A 64 8.24 3.55 7.84
N PHE A 65 8.36 3.89 6.56
CA PHE A 65 7.20 4.18 5.70
C PHE A 65 6.24 2.99 5.66
N GLU A 66 6.72 1.77 5.40
CA GLU A 66 5.88 0.56 5.30
C GLU A 66 5.18 0.25 6.63
N LYS A 67 5.83 0.53 7.78
CA LYS A 67 5.20 0.39 9.10
C LYS A 67 4.04 1.37 9.28
N ILE A 68 4.25 2.65 8.98
CA ILE A 68 3.19 3.67 9.04
C ILE A 68 2.07 3.33 8.06
N TRP A 69 2.43 2.86 6.86
CA TRP A 69 1.48 2.44 5.83
C TRP A 69 0.60 1.28 6.29
N ALA A 70 1.17 0.26 6.95
CA ALA A 70 0.42 -0.87 7.47
C ALA A 70 -0.58 -0.47 8.58
N GLU A 71 -0.24 0.53 9.40
CA GLU A 71 -1.10 1.05 10.47
C GLU A 71 -2.15 2.06 9.98
N SER A 72 -2.03 2.54 8.73
CA SER A 72 -2.93 3.55 8.15
C SER A 72 -4.21 2.96 7.57
N THR A 73 -5.25 3.78 7.46
CA THR A 73 -6.58 3.42 6.98
C THR A 73 -6.75 3.73 5.50
N ASP A 74 -7.32 2.80 4.73
CA ASP A 74 -7.52 2.99 3.29
C ASP A 74 -8.50 4.14 2.99
N LEU A 75 -8.19 4.94 1.97
CA LEU A 75 -9.00 6.10 1.58
C LEU A 75 -10.45 5.73 1.27
N SER A 76 -10.68 4.58 0.63
CA SER A 76 -12.03 4.10 0.28
C SER A 76 -12.91 3.95 1.53
N THR A 77 -12.36 3.43 2.62
CA THR A 77 -13.09 3.25 3.89
C THR A 77 -13.47 4.57 4.56
N LEU A 78 -12.75 5.66 4.25
CA LEU A 78 -12.95 6.97 4.84
C LEU A 78 -13.91 7.86 4.04
N ILE A 79 -13.96 7.69 2.73
CA ILE A 79 -14.69 8.57 1.82
C ILE A 79 -15.92 7.88 1.23
N ASP A 80 -15.87 6.57 1.01
CA ASP A 80 -16.95 5.84 0.38
C ASP A 80 -17.80 5.16 1.46
N THR A 81 -18.82 5.89 1.95
CA THR A 81 -19.88 5.34 2.81
C THR A 81 -20.71 4.23 2.11
N HIS A 82 -20.44 3.99 0.83
CA HIS A 82 -21.09 3.01 -0.05
C HIS A 82 -20.08 2.16 -0.83
N ALA A 83 -18.89 1.90 -0.28
CA ALA A 83 -18.05 0.83 -0.82
C ALA A 83 -18.88 -0.46 -0.80
N SER A 84 -19.33 -0.90 -1.99
CA SER A 84 -20.09 -2.12 -2.11
C SER A 84 -19.16 -3.27 -1.70
N PRO A 85 -19.62 -4.27 -0.93
CA PRO A 85 -18.79 -5.42 -0.51
C PRO A 85 -18.13 -6.19 -1.68
N SER A 86 -18.52 -5.89 -2.92
CA SER A 86 -17.99 -6.46 -4.16
C SER A 86 -16.64 -5.91 -4.60
N ASP A 87 -16.19 -4.75 -4.10
CA ASP A 87 -14.89 -4.16 -4.49
C ASP A 87 -13.73 -4.61 -3.59
N VAL A 88 -14.02 -5.30 -2.49
CA VAL A 88 -13.00 -5.87 -1.59
C VAL A 88 -12.86 -7.34 -1.92
N LEU A 89 -11.64 -7.77 -2.28
CA LEU A 89 -11.32 -9.18 -2.44
C LEU A 89 -11.72 -9.93 -1.16
N SER A 90 -12.45 -11.02 -1.32
CA SER A 90 -12.71 -11.93 -0.20
C SER A 90 -11.39 -12.47 0.35
N GLU A 91 -11.38 -12.89 1.61
CA GLU A 91 -10.19 -13.49 2.23
C GLU A 91 -9.63 -14.68 1.44
N MET A 92 -10.48 -15.38 0.70
CA MET A 92 -10.06 -16.48 -0.17
C MET A 92 -9.34 -15.96 -1.42
N GLU A 93 -9.85 -14.90 -2.05
CA GLU A 93 -9.23 -14.29 -3.24
C GLU A 93 -7.88 -13.64 -2.91
N GLN A 94 -7.78 -12.98 -1.75
CA GLN A 94 -6.52 -12.43 -1.28
C GLN A 94 -5.47 -13.54 -1.05
N ARG A 95 -5.86 -14.62 -0.38
CA ARG A 95 -4.98 -15.80 -0.17
C ARG A 95 -4.54 -16.46 -1.48
N VAL A 96 -5.43 -16.53 -2.48
CA VAL A 96 -5.09 -17.03 -3.81
C VAL A 96 -4.06 -16.13 -4.49
N MET A 97 -4.25 -14.81 -4.48
CA MET A 97 -3.26 -13.85 -5.02
C MET A 97 -1.89 -13.97 -4.36
N GLU A 98 -1.84 -14.08 -3.03
CA GLU A 98 -0.59 -14.25 -2.28
C GLU A 98 0.16 -15.53 -2.70
N GLU A 99 -0.56 -16.63 -2.91
CA GLU A 99 0.03 -17.89 -3.37
C GLU A 99 0.47 -17.82 -4.85
N MET A 100 -0.25 -17.10 -5.72
CA MET A 100 0.18 -16.88 -7.11
C MET A 100 1.53 -16.15 -7.20
N CYS A 101 1.78 -15.20 -6.28
CA CYS A 101 3.07 -14.52 -6.18
C CYS A 101 4.19 -15.42 -5.64
N ARG A 102 3.84 -16.46 -4.88
CA ARG A 102 4.81 -17.34 -4.20
C ARG A 102 5.16 -18.58 -5.03
N VAL A 103 4.24 -19.09 -5.85
CA VAL A 103 4.39 -20.39 -6.50
C VAL A 103 4.01 -20.35 -7.99
N ALA A 104 4.81 -21.02 -8.82
CA ALA A 104 4.62 -21.02 -10.28
C ALA A 104 3.53 -21.98 -10.79
N LYS A 105 2.94 -22.81 -9.92
CA LYS A 105 1.98 -23.86 -10.32
C LYS A 105 0.72 -23.84 -9.45
N ASP A 106 -0.45 -23.79 -10.09
CA ASP A 106 -1.76 -23.83 -9.45
C ASP A 106 -1.93 -25.02 -8.50
N GLU A 107 -1.39 -26.20 -8.85
CA GLU A 107 -1.53 -27.38 -8.01
C GLU A 107 -0.84 -27.23 -6.65
N THR A 108 0.23 -26.43 -6.62
CA THR A 108 0.98 -26.17 -5.39
C THR A 108 0.29 -25.08 -4.55
N GLY A 109 -0.19 -24.01 -5.20
CA GLY A 109 -0.97 -22.98 -4.53
C GLY A 109 -2.29 -23.51 -3.96
N ALA A 110 -3.01 -24.35 -4.71
CA ALA A 110 -4.24 -25.00 -4.25
C ALA A 110 -4.00 -25.91 -3.03
N ARG A 111 -2.90 -26.66 -3.02
CA ARG A 111 -2.51 -27.49 -1.88
C ARG A 111 -2.15 -26.66 -0.65
N ASN A 112 -1.45 -25.54 -0.83
CA ASN A 112 -1.09 -24.64 0.27
C ASN A 112 -2.32 -23.98 0.92
N LEU A 113 -3.40 -23.77 0.15
CA LEU A 113 -4.67 -23.23 0.63
C LEU A 113 -5.70 -24.29 1.05
N ASP A 114 -5.34 -25.58 1.01
CA ASP A 114 -6.20 -26.72 1.31
C ASP A 114 -7.53 -26.72 0.51
N ILE A 115 -7.46 -26.35 -0.77
CA ILE A 115 -8.61 -26.35 -1.70
C ILE A 115 -8.33 -27.17 -2.96
N SER A 116 -9.41 -27.55 -3.66
CA SER A 116 -9.26 -28.23 -4.96
C SER A 116 -8.65 -27.30 -6.01
N VAL A 117 -7.86 -27.86 -6.94
CA VAL A 117 -7.30 -27.10 -8.08
C VAL A 117 -8.39 -26.41 -8.89
N ARG A 118 -9.57 -27.03 -9.00
CA ARG A 118 -10.75 -26.43 -9.66
C ARG A 118 -11.24 -25.19 -8.93
N THR A 119 -11.30 -25.24 -7.60
CA THR A 119 -11.71 -24.10 -6.75
C THR A 119 -10.68 -22.98 -6.85
N TYR A 120 -9.39 -23.33 -6.80
CA TYR A 120 -8.29 -22.36 -6.93
C TYR A 120 -8.35 -21.64 -8.29
N ARG A 121 -8.43 -22.37 -9.40
CA ARG A 121 -8.54 -21.82 -10.77
C ARG A 121 -9.79 -20.99 -11.05
N ARG A 122 -10.79 -21.00 -10.17
CA ARG A 122 -11.96 -20.11 -10.29
C ARG A 122 -11.65 -18.70 -9.77
N HIS A 123 -10.64 -18.57 -8.92
CA HIS A 123 -10.20 -17.31 -8.31
C HIS A 123 -8.95 -16.74 -8.99
N VAL A 124 -8.31 -17.51 -9.88
CA VAL A 124 -7.27 -17.05 -10.82
C VAL A 124 -7.94 -16.50 -12.06
#